data_AF-A0A6M0CWN6-F1
#
_entry.id   AF-A0A6M0CWN6-F1
#
_cell.length_a   1.000
_cell.length_b   1.000
_cell.length_c   1.000
_cell.angle_alpha   90.00
_cell.angle_beta   90.00
_cell.angle_gamma   90.00
#
_symmetry.space_group_name_H-M   'P 1'
#
loop_
_entity.id
_entity.type
_entity.pdbx_description
1 polymer ?
#
loop_
_entity_poly.entity_id
_entity_poly.type
_entity_poly.pdbx_seq_one_letter_code
_entity_poly.pdbx_strand_id
1 'polypeptide(L)'
;MANPMGTDPADNQNHAIFNATTRKSTDVDPRTGLLEAYVPLPAVVGNAGNGPVVDMGLFYTPLVNNAAALGDGWSFAFTTYHESTGQLTLHSGEMLQVAKGQALTTASVIVTWENSASVIRVKRRDGRVETLKQVASSKVYVPDTLTTDGYNILTMSWTSTEHVIAGVRQYQIQLLASATRCANWCGSTISRSMP
;
A
#
# COMPACT_ATOMS: atom_id res chain seq x y z
N MET A 1 -11.69 16.77 24.32
CA MET A 1 -10.72 17.66 24.96
C MET A 1 -9.61 17.88 23.96
N ALA A 2 -9.33 19.11 23.53
CA ALA A 2 -8.23 19.38 22.62
C ALA A 2 -6.90 19.15 23.36
N ASN A 3 -5.94 18.49 22.72
CA ASN A 3 -4.63 18.27 23.33
C ASN A 3 -4.00 19.63 23.71
N PRO A 4 -3.53 19.81 24.95
CA PRO A 4 -2.93 21.07 25.39
C PRO A 4 -1.63 21.41 24.65
N MET A 5 -1.06 20.46 23.91
CA MET A 5 0.13 20.63 23.07
C MET A 5 -0.18 20.97 21.61
N GLY A 6 -1.44 21.19 21.25
CA GLY A 6 -1.87 21.42 19.88
C GLY A 6 -2.25 20.14 19.12
N THR A 7 -2.60 20.32 17.86
CA THR A 7 -2.95 19.30 16.87
C THR A 7 -1.64 18.74 16.30
N ASP A 8 -1.41 17.45 16.46
CA ASP A 8 -0.19 16.78 15.95
C ASP A 8 -0.32 16.69 14.42
N PRO A 9 0.68 17.04 13.62
CA PRO A 9 0.64 16.81 12.17
C PRO A 9 0.19 15.39 11.74
N ALA A 10 0.38 14.37 12.59
CA ALA A 10 -0.10 13.00 12.38
C ALA A 10 -1.61 12.81 12.57
N ASP A 11 -2.32 13.71 13.26
CA ASP A 11 -3.78 13.65 13.41
C ASP A 11 -4.53 14.08 12.14
N ASN A 12 -3.79 14.66 11.18
CA ASN A 12 -4.31 15.12 9.92
C ASN A 12 -4.53 13.91 8.99
N GLN A 13 -5.62 13.94 8.22
CA GLN A 13 -6.06 12.79 7.39
C GLN A 13 -5.26 12.64 6.09
N ASN A 14 -3.94 12.65 6.20
CA ASN A 14 -3.05 12.47 5.05
C ASN A 14 -2.90 10.99 4.71
N HIS A 15 -2.54 10.73 3.46
CA HIS A 15 -2.17 9.41 2.98
C HIS A 15 -0.65 9.24 3.04
N ALA A 16 -0.20 7.99 3.23
CA ALA A 16 1.22 7.68 3.20
C ALA A 16 1.84 8.09 1.85
N ILE A 17 2.82 8.99 1.93
CA ILE A 17 3.63 9.44 0.79
C ILE A 17 5.05 8.97 1.05
N PHE A 18 5.56 8.10 0.20
CA PHE A 18 6.94 7.62 0.26
C PHE A 18 7.57 7.71 -1.12
N ASN A 19 8.90 7.73 -1.19
CA ASN A 19 9.64 7.57 -2.44
C ASN A 19 10.59 6.37 -2.29
N ALA A 20 10.09 5.18 -2.64
CA ALA A 20 10.84 3.95 -2.47
C ALA A 20 12.05 3.83 -3.41
N THR A 21 12.15 4.70 -4.43
CA THR A 21 13.25 4.65 -5.41
C THR A 21 14.47 5.44 -4.96
N THR A 22 14.26 6.59 -4.33
CA THR A 22 15.35 7.53 -3.99
C THR A 22 15.48 7.80 -2.49
N ARG A 23 14.51 7.42 -1.67
CA ARG A 23 14.47 7.73 -0.24
C ARG A 23 14.44 6.48 0.61
N LYS A 24 15.58 5.80 0.68
CA LYS A 24 15.86 4.64 1.54
C LYS A 24 16.90 4.98 2.62
N SER A 25 16.67 6.10 3.30
CA SER A 25 17.55 6.63 4.34
C SER A 25 16.71 7.31 5.41
N THR A 26 17.27 7.39 6.62
CA THR A 26 16.69 8.19 7.71
C THR A 26 17.36 9.55 7.72
N ASP A 27 16.58 10.62 7.56
CA ASP A 27 17.08 11.99 7.50
C ASP A 27 16.00 12.99 7.94
N VAL A 28 16.44 14.18 8.35
CA VAL A 28 15.55 15.30 8.63
C VAL A 28 15.46 16.16 7.38
N ASP A 29 14.26 16.40 6.86
CA ASP A 29 14.08 17.30 5.74
C ASP A 29 14.45 18.73 6.16
N PRO A 30 15.50 19.35 5.58
CA PRO A 30 15.98 20.66 6.01
C PRO A 30 15.00 21.79 5.69
N ARG A 31 14.02 21.59 4.80
CA ARG A 31 13.01 22.60 4.46
C ARG A 31 11.84 22.59 5.44
N THR A 32 11.45 21.42 5.94
CA THR A 32 10.27 21.25 6.78
C THR A 32 10.60 20.99 8.25
N GLY A 33 11.83 20.55 8.54
CA GLY A 33 12.26 20.10 9.86
C GLY A 33 11.67 18.74 10.27
N LEU A 34 10.97 18.06 9.36
CA LEU A 34 10.32 16.78 9.65
C LEU A 34 11.30 15.62 9.50
N LEU A 35 11.28 14.71 10.47
CA LEU A 35 12.04 13.46 10.41
C LEU A 35 11.33 12.47 9.50
N GLU A 36 12.04 11.97 8.50
CA GLU A 36 11.63 10.79 7.76
C GLU A 36 12.58 9.65 8.06
N ALA A 37 12.03 8.46 8.31
CA ALA A 37 12.84 7.29 8.61
C ALA A 37 12.53 6.15 7.65
N TYR A 38 13.57 5.37 7.38
CA TYR A 38 13.47 4.14 6.60
C TYR A 38 14.11 3.02 7.40
N VAL A 39 13.34 1.96 7.64
CA VAL A 39 13.82 0.74 8.26
C VAL A 39 13.82 -0.37 7.21
N PRO A 40 14.99 -0.83 6.75
CA PRO A 40 15.07 -1.91 5.77
C PRO A 40 14.59 -3.20 6.43
N LEU A 41 13.59 -3.84 5.82
CA LEU A 41 13.18 -5.19 6.15
C LEU A 41 13.50 -6.12 4.97
N PRO A 42 13.76 -7.42 5.22
CA PRO A 42 14.01 -8.38 4.16
C PRO A 42 12.86 -8.42 3.16
N ALA A 43 13.21 -8.39 1.88
CA ALA A 43 12.23 -8.61 0.82
C ALA A 43 11.70 -10.06 0.88
N VAL A 44 10.41 -10.22 0.60
CA VAL A 44 9.77 -11.52 0.49
C VAL A 44 9.81 -11.95 -0.98
N VAL A 45 10.42 -13.09 -1.25
CA VAL A 45 10.43 -13.70 -2.58
C VAL A 45 9.48 -14.88 -2.59
N GLY A 46 8.42 -14.79 -3.39
CA GLY A 46 7.43 -15.84 -3.49
C GLY A 46 7.87 -17.06 -4.31
N ASN A 47 7.02 -18.09 -4.32
CA ASN A 47 7.08 -19.24 -5.23
C ASN A 47 8.46 -19.90 -5.31
N ALA A 48 9.01 -20.27 -4.15
CA ALA A 48 10.33 -20.94 -4.02
C ALA A 48 11.49 -20.16 -4.67
N GLY A 49 11.43 -18.82 -4.65
CA GLY A 49 12.46 -17.97 -5.25
C GLY A 49 12.12 -17.47 -6.65
N ASN A 50 11.04 -17.96 -7.28
CA ASN A 50 10.64 -17.57 -8.63
C ASN A 50 9.82 -16.27 -8.68
N GLY A 51 9.69 -15.59 -7.53
CA GLY A 51 9.02 -14.31 -7.42
C GLY A 51 7.49 -14.43 -7.30
N PRO A 52 6.75 -13.31 -7.37
CA PRO A 52 7.26 -11.94 -7.43
C PRO A 52 8.00 -11.55 -6.15
N VAL A 53 8.87 -10.54 -6.25
CA VAL A 53 9.60 -9.96 -5.11
C VAL A 53 8.79 -8.80 -4.52
N VAL A 54 8.65 -8.77 -3.20
CA VAL A 54 8.02 -7.68 -2.46
C VAL A 54 8.99 -7.09 -1.47
N ASP A 55 9.24 -5.78 -1.60
CA ASP A 55 9.96 -5.01 -0.59
C ASP A 55 9.04 -4.78 0.62
N MET A 56 9.49 -5.21 1.80
CA MET A 56 8.78 -5.05 3.07
C MET A 56 9.31 -3.87 3.88
N GLY A 57 10.23 -3.06 3.33
CA GLY A 57 10.79 -1.91 4.01
C GLY A 57 9.72 -0.99 4.59
N LEU A 58 9.99 -0.51 5.80
CA LEU A 58 9.10 0.39 6.52
C LEU A 58 9.52 1.83 6.30
N PHE A 59 8.55 2.67 5.95
CA PHE A 59 8.70 4.10 5.75
C PHE A 59 7.94 4.84 6.84
N TYR A 60 8.60 5.82 7.45
CA TYR A 60 8.03 6.68 8.47
C TYR A 60 7.90 8.12 7.96
N THR A 61 6.74 8.71 8.18
CA THR A 61 6.49 10.15 8.01
C THR A 61 5.61 10.66 9.16
N PRO A 62 5.91 11.82 9.77
CA PRO A 62 5.16 12.32 10.92
C PRO A 62 3.80 12.92 10.54
N LEU A 63 3.41 12.87 9.25
CA LEU A 63 2.21 13.51 8.74
C LEU A 63 1.02 12.56 8.62
N VAL A 64 1.20 11.29 8.91
CA VAL A 64 0.23 10.23 8.60
C VAL A 64 -0.15 9.53 9.89
N ASN A 65 -1.45 9.40 10.13
CA ASN A 65 -1.98 8.66 11.27
C ASN A 65 -1.65 7.15 11.15
N ASN A 66 -2.01 6.32 12.14
CA ASN A 66 -1.88 4.86 12.10
C ASN A 66 -2.84 4.18 11.08
N ALA A 67 -2.80 4.59 9.81
CA ALA A 67 -3.63 4.04 8.74
C ALA A 67 -3.20 2.61 8.34
N ALA A 68 -1.94 2.24 8.56
CA ALA A 68 -1.37 0.95 8.15
C ALA A 68 -1.30 -0.11 9.29
N ALA A 69 -1.83 0.21 10.48
CA ALA A 69 -1.78 -0.67 11.65
C ALA A 69 -0.38 -0.98 12.22
N LEU A 70 0.61 -0.13 11.94
CA LEU A 70 2.00 -0.29 12.35
C LEU A 70 2.45 0.73 13.41
N GLY A 71 1.55 1.62 13.82
CA GLY A 71 1.85 2.83 14.57
C GLY A 71 1.75 4.08 13.69
N ASP A 72 1.66 5.25 14.33
CA ASP A 72 1.55 6.52 13.62
C ASP A 72 2.78 6.76 12.72
N GLY A 73 2.51 7.21 11.50
CA GLY A 73 3.50 7.56 10.51
C GLY A 73 4.13 6.40 9.75
N TRP A 74 3.95 5.16 10.21
CA TRP A 74 4.55 3.98 9.60
C TRP A 74 3.71 3.41 8.47
N SER A 75 4.37 3.01 7.39
CA SER A 75 3.73 2.41 6.23
C SER A 75 4.66 1.46 5.48
N PHE A 76 4.07 0.49 4.78
CA PHE A 76 4.74 -0.28 3.75
C PHE A 76 4.64 0.44 2.40
N ALA A 77 5.60 0.19 1.52
CA ALA A 77 5.58 0.73 0.15
C ALA A 77 4.71 -0.11 -0.81
N PHE A 78 3.44 -0.36 -0.46
CA PHE A 78 2.50 -1.04 -1.35
C PHE A 78 1.79 -0.07 -2.29
N THR A 79 1.33 -0.57 -3.43
CA THR A 79 0.44 0.22 -4.30
C THR A 79 -0.92 0.35 -3.62
N THR A 80 -1.34 1.58 -3.30
CA THR A 80 -2.63 1.86 -2.64
C THR A 80 -3.44 2.87 -3.44
N TYR A 81 -4.77 2.74 -3.40
CA TYR A 81 -5.68 3.71 -3.98
C TYR A 81 -6.70 4.19 -2.95
N HIS A 82 -6.86 5.51 -2.85
CA HIS A 82 -7.81 6.16 -1.98
C HIS A 82 -8.95 6.75 -2.80
N GLU A 83 -10.14 6.14 -2.73
CA GLU A 83 -11.30 6.55 -3.52
C GLU A 83 -11.84 7.93 -3.11
N SER A 84 -11.61 8.38 -1.87
CA SER A 84 -12.03 9.71 -1.40
C SER A 84 -11.31 10.86 -2.11
N THR A 85 -10.04 10.66 -2.47
CA THR A 85 -9.17 11.68 -3.07
C THR A 85 -8.84 11.38 -4.53
N GLY A 86 -9.14 10.17 -5.01
CA GLY A 86 -8.74 9.70 -6.34
C GLY A 86 -7.23 9.47 -6.45
N GLN A 87 -6.52 9.34 -5.33
CA GLN A 87 -5.06 9.20 -5.30
C GLN A 87 -4.65 7.74 -5.39
N LEU A 88 -3.87 7.41 -6.43
CA LEU A 88 -3.15 6.15 -6.58
C LEU A 88 -1.68 6.36 -6.27
N THR A 89 -1.20 5.80 -5.18
CA THR A 89 0.22 5.76 -4.81
C THR A 89 0.77 4.41 -5.23
N LEU A 90 1.74 4.38 -6.14
CA LEU A 90 2.38 3.15 -6.59
C LEU A 90 3.42 2.68 -5.58
N HIS A 91 3.77 1.39 -5.61
CA HIS A 91 4.83 0.82 -4.77
C HIS A 91 6.21 1.52 -4.92
N SER A 92 6.44 2.25 -6.02
CA SER A 92 7.65 3.06 -6.23
C SER A 92 7.63 4.39 -5.46
N GLY A 93 6.47 4.79 -4.95
CA GLY A 93 6.19 6.11 -4.40
C GLY A 93 5.60 7.12 -5.40
N GLU A 94 5.49 6.75 -6.67
CA GLU A 94 4.88 7.58 -7.69
C GLU A 94 3.39 7.78 -7.43
N MET A 95 2.92 9.03 -7.54
CA MET A 95 1.53 9.39 -7.29
C MET A 95 0.81 9.80 -8.56
N LEU A 96 -0.40 9.28 -8.72
CA LEU A 96 -1.24 9.54 -9.88
C LEU A 96 -2.65 9.88 -9.41
N GLN A 97 -3.26 10.87 -10.04
CA GLN A 97 -4.68 11.16 -9.84
C GLN A 97 -5.51 10.40 -10.88
N VAL A 98 -6.39 9.52 -10.39
CA VAL A 98 -7.29 8.71 -11.20
C VAL A 98 -8.65 8.58 -10.53
N ALA A 99 -9.70 9.08 -11.19
CA ALA A 99 -11.05 8.95 -10.69
C ALA A 99 -11.51 7.48 -10.73
N LYS A 100 -12.39 7.11 -9.81
CA LYS A 100 -12.95 5.75 -9.76
C LYS A 100 -13.65 5.41 -11.08
N GLY A 101 -13.33 4.25 -11.63
CA GLY A 101 -13.87 3.78 -12.91
C GLY A 101 -13.22 4.39 -14.16
N GLN A 102 -12.29 5.33 -14.01
CA GLN A 102 -11.60 5.94 -15.15
C GLN A 102 -10.27 5.23 -15.41
N ALA A 103 -10.09 4.71 -16.63
CA ALA A 103 -8.80 4.16 -17.05
C ALA A 103 -7.76 5.29 -17.22
N LEU A 104 -6.50 4.98 -16.91
CA LEU A 104 -5.36 5.88 -17.09
C LEU A 104 -4.23 5.12 -17.78
N THR A 105 -3.67 5.70 -18.84
CA THR A 105 -2.52 5.13 -19.55
C THR A 105 -1.45 6.20 -19.65
N THR A 106 -0.28 5.92 -19.10
CA THR A 106 0.93 6.76 -19.22
C THR A 106 2.06 5.94 -19.86
N ALA A 107 3.23 6.55 -20.03
CA ALA A 107 4.40 5.84 -20.55
C ALA A 107 4.90 4.70 -19.64
N SER A 108 4.62 4.79 -18.33
CA SER A 108 5.17 3.90 -17.30
C SER A 108 4.13 3.00 -16.64
N VAL A 109 2.85 3.37 -16.69
CA VAL A 109 1.76 2.64 -16.03
C VAL A 109 0.47 2.62 -16.85
N ILE A 110 -0.28 1.54 -16.70
CA ILE A 110 -1.63 1.36 -17.22
C ILE A 110 -2.52 1.00 -16.03
N VAL A 111 -3.57 1.78 -15.81
CA VAL A 111 -4.59 1.56 -14.78
C VAL A 111 -5.90 1.26 -15.48
N THR A 112 -6.49 0.13 -15.13
CA THR A 112 -7.76 -0.34 -15.66
C THR A 112 -8.70 -0.70 -14.52
N TRP A 113 -10.00 -0.60 -14.79
CA TRP A 113 -11.06 -0.92 -13.84
C TRP A 113 -11.86 -2.11 -14.36
N GLU A 114 -12.05 -3.09 -13.50
CA GLU A 114 -12.78 -4.32 -13.78
C GLU A 114 -13.99 -4.44 -12.85
N ASN A 115 -14.93 -5.33 -13.16
CA ASN A 115 -16.09 -5.66 -12.33
C ASN A 115 -16.87 -4.42 -11.85
N SER A 116 -17.32 -3.58 -12.79
CA SER A 116 -18.05 -2.35 -12.47
C SER A 116 -17.29 -1.41 -11.52
N ALA A 117 -15.98 -1.28 -11.73
CA ALA A 117 -15.07 -0.44 -10.93
C ALA A 117 -14.87 -0.87 -9.47
N SER A 118 -15.09 -2.16 -9.16
CA SER A 118 -14.77 -2.75 -7.86
C SER A 118 -13.35 -3.32 -7.76
N VAL A 119 -12.71 -3.55 -8.91
CA VAL A 119 -11.35 -4.10 -9.00
C VAL A 119 -10.50 -3.15 -9.83
N ILE A 120 -9.32 -2.80 -9.31
CA ILE A 120 -8.34 -1.97 -10.02
C ILE A 120 -7.21 -2.86 -10.46
N ARG A 121 -6.82 -2.79 -11.73
CA ARG A 121 -5.64 -3.47 -12.24
C ARG A 121 -4.61 -2.45 -12.67
N VAL A 122 -3.45 -2.49 -12.02
CA VAL A 122 -2.31 -1.61 -12.25
C VAL A 122 -1.20 -2.43 -12.90
N LYS A 123 -0.90 -2.15 -14.15
CA LYS A 123 0.19 -2.77 -14.91
C LYS A 123 1.28 -1.74 -15.13
N ARG A 124 2.49 -2.06 -14.70
CA ARG A 124 3.68 -1.24 -14.93
C ARG A 124 4.48 -1.72 -16.12
N ARG A 125 5.30 -0.81 -16.66
CA ARG A 125 6.18 -1.07 -17.80
C ARG A 125 7.22 -2.16 -17.52
N ASP A 126 7.64 -2.29 -16.26
CA ASP A 126 8.59 -3.31 -15.78
C ASP A 126 8.01 -4.73 -15.75
N GLY A 127 6.74 -4.92 -16.13
CA GLY A 127 6.05 -6.22 -16.12
C GLY A 127 5.32 -6.51 -14.82
N ARG A 128 5.47 -5.69 -13.77
CA ARG A 128 4.71 -5.83 -12.53
C ARG A 128 3.23 -5.55 -12.78
N VAL A 129 2.38 -6.48 -12.35
CA VAL A 129 0.93 -6.36 -12.40
C VAL A 129 0.37 -6.57 -11.01
N GLU A 130 -0.37 -5.59 -10.52
CA GLU A 130 -1.08 -5.61 -9.26
C GLU A 130 -2.58 -5.50 -9.50
N THR A 131 -3.34 -6.35 -8.83
CA THR A 131 -4.80 -6.21 -8.75
C THR A 131 -5.15 -5.74 -7.35
N LEU A 132 -5.82 -4.60 -7.24
CA LEU A 132 -6.24 -4.00 -5.99
C LEU A 132 -7.73 -4.23 -5.74
N LYS A 133 -8.09 -4.44 -4.47
CA LYS A 133 -9.48 -4.54 -4.02
C LYS A 133 -9.70 -3.65 -2.80
N GLN A 134 -10.92 -3.16 -2.66
CA GLN A 134 -11.33 -2.40 -1.50
C GLN A 134 -11.29 -3.27 -0.24
N VAL A 135 -10.73 -2.74 0.86
CA VAL A 135 -10.76 -3.43 2.15
C VAL A 135 -12.05 -3.05 2.88
N ALA A 136 -12.98 -3.98 3.01
CA ALA A 136 -14.29 -3.75 3.62
C ALA A 136 -14.97 -2.46 3.10
N SER A 137 -15.54 -1.63 3.97
CA SER A 137 -16.17 -0.34 3.62
C SER A 137 -15.20 0.86 3.61
N SER A 138 -13.89 0.62 3.64
CA SER A 138 -12.88 1.67 3.91
C SER A 138 -12.69 2.70 2.80
N LYS A 139 -13.13 2.42 1.57
CA LYS A 139 -12.78 3.20 0.37
C LYS A 139 -11.26 3.24 0.07
N VAL A 140 -10.50 2.36 0.71
CA VAL A 140 -9.06 2.15 0.46
C VAL A 140 -8.90 0.82 -0.26
N TYR A 141 -8.17 0.85 -1.37
CA TYR A 141 -7.86 -0.33 -2.17
C TYR A 141 -6.38 -0.64 -2.01
N VAL A 142 -6.09 -1.91 -1.78
CA VAL A 142 -4.75 -2.43 -1.52
C VAL A 142 -4.51 -3.67 -2.39
N PRO A 143 -3.26 -4.12 -2.59
CA PRO A 143 -2.96 -5.23 -3.47
C PRO A 143 -3.58 -6.53 -2.96
N ASP A 144 -4.49 -7.12 -3.74
CA ASP A 144 -5.03 -8.46 -3.51
C ASP A 144 -4.11 -9.51 -4.15
N THR A 145 -3.61 -9.22 -5.35
CA THR A 145 -2.62 -10.06 -6.03
C THR A 145 -1.53 -9.25 -6.68
N LEU A 146 -0.36 -9.86 -6.79
CA LEU A 146 0.83 -9.35 -7.44
C LEU A 146 1.45 -10.45 -8.31
N THR A 147 1.91 -10.10 -9.50
CA THR A 147 2.75 -10.95 -10.37
C THR A 147 3.71 -10.09 -11.18
N THR A 148 4.83 -10.67 -11.61
CA THR A 148 5.82 -10.02 -12.51
C THR A 148 6.02 -10.78 -13.82
N ASP A 149 5.57 -12.03 -13.88
CA ASP A 149 5.73 -12.94 -15.02
C ASP A 149 4.38 -13.46 -15.56
N GLY A 150 3.27 -13.18 -14.87
CA GLY A 150 1.93 -13.67 -15.20
C GLY A 150 1.63 -15.09 -14.70
N TYR A 151 2.60 -15.79 -14.12
CA TYR A 151 2.48 -17.20 -13.70
C TYR A 151 2.62 -17.35 -12.19
N ASN A 152 3.65 -16.72 -11.62
CA ASN A 152 3.89 -16.71 -10.19
C ASN A 152 3.12 -15.57 -9.56
N ILE A 153 2.22 -15.92 -8.65
CA ILE A 153 1.31 -14.97 -8.03
C ILE A 153 1.56 -14.96 -6.53
N LEU A 154 1.69 -13.76 -5.98
CA LEU A 154 1.60 -13.50 -4.55
C LEU A 154 0.20 -12.96 -4.26
N THR A 155 -0.51 -13.58 -3.33
CA THR A 155 -1.81 -13.16 -2.83
C THR A 155 -1.64 -12.57 -1.44
N MET A 156 -2.30 -11.45 -1.17
CA MET A 156 -2.26 -10.78 0.13
C MET A 156 -3.68 -10.68 0.69
N SER A 157 -3.79 -10.83 1.99
CA SER A 157 -5.06 -10.75 2.72
C SER A 157 -5.01 -9.60 3.70
N TRP A 158 -6.08 -8.81 3.71
CA TRP A 158 -6.15 -7.56 4.45
C TRP A 158 -7.41 -7.53 5.31
N THR A 159 -7.31 -6.88 6.45
CA THR A 159 -8.47 -6.55 7.29
C THR A 159 -8.48 -5.06 7.57
N SER A 160 -9.63 -4.54 8.00
CA SER A 160 -9.75 -3.19 8.50
C SER A 160 -10.38 -3.16 9.87
N THR A 161 -9.91 -2.23 10.71
CA THR A 161 -10.56 -1.87 11.97
C THR A 161 -11.12 -0.46 11.81
N GLU A 162 -12.41 -0.29 12.09
CA GLU A 162 -13.07 1.01 12.05
C GLU A 162 -12.87 1.75 13.38
N HIS A 163 -12.50 3.02 13.30
CA HIS A 163 -12.39 3.93 14.43
C HIS A 163 -13.26 5.15 14.19
N VAL A 164 -14.07 5.54 15.18
CA VAL A 164 -14.86 6.77 15.13
C VAL A 164 -14.19 7.79 16.03
N ILE A 165 -13.53 8.78 15.43
CA ILE A 165 -12.80 9.82 16.14
C ILE A 165 -13.45 11.16 15.81
N ALA A 166 -13.94 11.86 16.84
CA ALA A 166 -14.64 13.14 16.70
C ALA A 166 -15.79 13.13 15.65
N GLY A 167 -16.47 11.99 15.50
CA GLY A 167 -17.58 11.82 14.54
C GLY A 167 -17.15 11.46 13.11
N VAL A 168 -15.85 11.38 12.83
CA VAL A 168 -15.32 10.93 11.54
C VAL A 168 -14.92 9.47 11.61
N ARG A 169 -15.37 8.67 10.64
CA ARG A 169 -14.98 7.26 10.50
C ARG A 169 -13.62 7.17 9.83
N GLN A 170 -12.67 6.56 10.51
CA GLN A 170 -11.35 6.24 10.02
C GLN A 170 -11.18 4.71 9.97
N TYR A 171 -10.31 4.25 9.10
CA TYR A 171 -10.02 2.82 8.95
C TYR A 171 -8.53 2.59 9.07
N GLN A 172 -8.17 1.69 9.97
CA GLN A 172 -6.83 1.16 10.10
C GLN A 172 -6.77 -0.14 9.27
N ILE A 173 -5.93 -0.17 8.25
CA ILE A 173 -5.79 -1.28 7.30
C ILE A 173 -4.59 -2.13 7.70
N GLN A 174 -4.81 -3.42 7.97
CA GLN A 174 -3.78 -4.34 8.42
C GLN A 174 -3.56 -5.45 7.39
N LEU A 175 -2.29 -5.73 7.07
CA LEU A 175 -1.88 -6.92 6.35
C LEU A 175 -1.92 -8.13 7.30
N LEU A 176 -2.75 -9.13 6.99
CA LEU A 176 -2.89 -10.33 7.82
C LEU A 176 -1.90 -11.42 7.43
N ALA A 177 -1.87 -11.73 6.14
CA ALA A 177 -1.03 -12.80 5.61
C ALA A 177 -0.76 -12.58 4.13
N SER A 178 0.38 -13.12 3.70
CA SER A 178 0.73 -13.27 2.30
C SER A 178 0.94 -14.75 1.97
N ALA A 179 0.43 -15.20 0.84
CA ALA A 179 0.56 -16.57 0.37
C ALA A 179 0.91 -16.60 -1.13
N THR A 180 1.69 -17.58 -1.55
CA THR A 180 2.17 -17.70 -2.94
C THR A 180 1.50 -18.87 -3.63
N ARG A 181 1.18 -18.71 -4.92
CA ARG A 181 0.70 -19.79 -5.79
C ARG A 181 1.30 -19.68 -7.19
N CYS A 182 1.52 -20.82 -7.82
CA CYS A 182 1.81 -20.91 -9.24
C CYS A 182 0.51 -21.13 -10.03
N ALA A 183 0.37 -20.47 -11.19
CA ALA A 183 -0.82 -20.54 -12.04
C ALA A 183 -1.16 -21.96 -12.54
N ASN A 184 -0.19 -22.88 -12.57
CA ASN A 184 -0.35 -24.27 -12.97
C ASN A 184 0.16 -25.20 -11.84
N TRP A 185 -0.75 -25.79 -11.07
CA TRP A 185 -0.56 -26.94 -10.16
C TRP A 185 0.74 -27.00 -9.34
N CYS A 186 0.69 -26.56 -8.07
CA CYS A 186 1.46 -27.21 -7.00
C CYS A 186 0.81 -26.95 -5.63
N GLY A 187 0.38 -28.03 -4.97
CA GLY A 187 -0.43 -28.03 -3.76
C GLY A 187 0.34 -27.69 -2.47
N SER A 188 1.03 -26.55 -2.40
CA SER A 188 1.60 -26.07 -1.15
C SER A 188 1.35 -24.57 -0.95
N THR A 189 0.23 -24.24 -0.31
CA THR A 189 -0.01 -22.91 0.27
C THR A 189 0.96 -22.72 1.42
N ILE A 190 2.02 -21.92 1.23
CA ILE A 190 2.82 -21.43 2.36
C ILE A 190 2.19 -20.11 2.80
N SER A 191 1.34 -20.17 3.83
CA SER A 191 0.86 -18.97 4.54
C SER A 191 1.79 -18.71 5.71
N ARG A 192 2.49 -17.56 5.71
CA ARG A 192 3.07 -16.99 6.93
C ARG A 192 2.11 -15.93 7.45
N SER A 193 1.51 -16.18 8.62
CA SER A 193 0.86 -15.14 9.41
C SER A 193 1.93 -14.17 9.89
N MET A 194 1.74 -12.87 9.68
CA MET A 194 2.56 -11.86 10.36
C MET A 194 2.11 -11.80 11.82
N PRO A 195 3.04 -11.69 12.79
CA PRO A 195 2.73 -11.62 14.22
C PRO A 195 1.98 -10.34 14.58
#